data_AF-A0A517XQT9-F1
#
_entry.id   AF-A0A517XQT9-F1
#
_cell.length_a   1.000
_cell.length_b   1.000
_cell.length_c   1.000
_cell.angle_alpha   90.00
_cell.angle_beta   90.00
_cell.angle_gamma   90.00
#
_symmetry.space_group_name_H-M   'P 1'
#
loop_
_entity.id
_entity.type
_entity.pdbx_description
1 polymer ?
#
loop_
_entity_poly.entity_id
_entity_poly.type
_entity_poly.pdbx_seq_one_letter_code
_entity_poly.pdbx_strand_id
1 'polypeptide(L)'
;MTRLQQELAQRLRLAAGDSGDRRVVYRTEYLGYLPFGQYHWVLVGDEDVSSACPEGWEWSDLEALADAGVLARVSLWVNPQDDSDRESQYDVAASPAEPSAAPDPARL
;
A
#
# COMPACT_ATOMS: atom_id res chain seq x y z
N MET A 1 11.38 -6.45 8.62
CA MET A 1 11.27 -5.67 7.37
C MET A 1 12.64 -5.55 6.70
N THR A 2 12.71 -5.80 5.40
CA THR A 2 13.90 -5.59 4.56
C THR A 2 14.07 -4.12 4.16
N ARG A 3 15.21 -3.75 3.56
CA ARG A 3 15.42 -2.39 3.00
C ARG A 3 14.40 -2.06 1.91
N LEU A 4 14.10 -3.03 1.05
CA LEU A 4 13.08 -2.90 0.00
C LEU A 4 11.71 -2.60 0.61
N GLN A 5 11.30 -3.34 1.64
CA GLN A 5 10.04 -3.13 2.35
C GLN A 5 9.98 -1.78 3.05
N GLN A 6 11.09 -1.33 3.63
CA GLN A 6 11.17 0.02 4.23
C GLN A 6 11.00 1.13 3.19
N GLU A 7 11.61 0.98 2.01
CA GLU A 7 11.43 1.92 0.91
C GLU A 7 10.00 1.89 0.41
N LEU A 8 9.43 0.70 0.16
CA LEU A 8 8.03 0.55 -0.25
C LEU A 8 7.08 1.22 0.76
N ALA A 9 7.27 0.99 2.06
CA ALA A 9 6.50 1.64 3.11
C ALA A 9 6.61 3.17 3.07
N GLN A 10 7.80 3.70 2.83
CA GLN A 10 8.00 5.15 2.71
C GLN A 10 7.25 5.72 1.50
N ARG A 11 7.34 5.06 0.34
CA ARG A 11 6.66 5.49 -0.90
C ARG A 11 5.14 5.50 -0.73
N LEU A 12 4.57 4.44 -0.16
CA LEU A 12 3.13 4.34 0.08
C LEU A 12 2.62 5.40 1.08
N ARG A 13 3.40 5.70 2.13
CA ARG A 13 3.06 6.77 3.08
C ARG A 13 3.09 8.15 2.44
N LEU A 14 4.08 8.41 1.59
CA LEU A 14 4.17 9.68 0.86
C LEU A 14 2.98 9.83 -0.09
N ALA A 15 2.71 8.80 -0.92
CA ALA A 15 1.56 8.79 -1.82
C ALA A 15 0.23 9.01 -1.08
N ALA A 16 0.03 8.34 0.06
CA ALA A 16 -1.16 8.52 0.89
C ALA A 16 -1.25 9.93 1.50
N GLY A 17 -0.11 10.52 1.87
CA GLY A 17 -0.03 11.89 2.35
C GLY A 17 -0.38 12.91 1.27
N ASP A 18 0.13 12.71 0.05
CA ASP A 18 -0.05 13.62 -1.09
C ASP A 18 -1.48 13.55 -1.65
N SER A 19 -2.07 12.35 -1.72
CA SER A 19 -3.47 12.12 -2.15
C SER A 19 -4.49 12.58 -1.10
N GLY A 20 -4.13 12.50 0.19
CA GLY A 20 -5.06 12.66 1.31
C GLY A 20 -5.94 11.42 1.56
N ASP A 21 -5.85 10.40 0.70
CA ASP A 21 -6.43 9.08 0.90
C ASP A 21 -5.40 8.13 1.52
N ARG A 22 -5.84 7.36 2.53
CA ARG A 22 -5.00 6.34 3.17
C ARG A 22 -5.12 4.97 2.52
N ARG A 23 -6.06 4.81 1.59
CA ARG A 23 -6.36 3.54 0.94
C ARG A 23 -5.35 3.24 -0.16
N VAL A 24 -4.64 2.14 0.02
CA VAL A 24 -3.79 1.50 -0.99
C VAL A 24 -4.55 0.34 -1.59
N VAL A 25 -4.66 0.29 -2.91
CA VAL A 25 -5.26 -0.83 -3.65
C VAL A 25 -4.20 -1.47 -4.52
N TYR A 26 -3.88 -2.73 -4.26
CA TYR A 26 -3.03 -3.54 -5.10
C TYR A 26 -3.87 -4.45 -5.98
N ARG A 27 -3.60 -4.49 -7.28
CA ARG A 27 -4.30 -5.35 -8.23
C ARG A 27 -3.32 -6.17 -9.05
N THR A 28 -3.71 -7.40 -9.36
CA THR A 28 -3.06 -8.24 -10.36
C THR A 28 -4.07 -8.65 -11.42
N GLU A 29 -3.64 -8.77 -12.67
CA GLU A 29 -4.48 -9.24 -13.78
C GLU A 29 -3.64 -10.04 -14.77
N TYR A 30 -4.19 -11.16 -15.27
CA TYR A 30 -3.58 -11.94 -16.35
C TYR A 30 -4.16 -11.52 -17.70
N LEU A 31 -3.35 -10.88 -18.55
CA LEU A 31 -3.85 -10.37 -19.84
C LEU A 31 -3.87 -11.43 -20.96
N GLY A 32 -3.23 -12.58 -20.80
CA GLY A 32 -3.35 -13.74 -21.70
C GLY A 32 -2.84 -13.61 -23.15
N TYR A 33 -2.51 -12.42 -23.64
CA TYR A 33 -2.00 -12.18 -25.01
C TYR A 33 -0.54 -11.70 -25.06
N LEU A 34 0.15 -11.52 -23.92
CA LEU A 34 1.56 -11.11 -23.85
C LEU A 34 2.43 -12.15 -23.11
N PRO A 35 3.71 -12.31 -23.49
CA PRO A 35 4.59 -13.37 -22.99
C PRO A 35 4.94 -13.25 -21.49
N PHE A 36 4.63 -12.12 -20.85
CA PHE A 36 4.97 -11.85 -19.44
C PHE A 36 3.79 -12.02 -18.46
N GLY A 37 2.64 -12.53 -18.95
CA GLY A 37 1.63 -13.20 -18.15
C GLY A 37 0.81 -12.32 -17.19
N GLN A 38 1.40 -11.89 -16.09
CA GLN A 38 0.69 -11.23 -14.98
C GLN A 38 1.15 -9.79 -14.81
N TYR A 39 0.20 -8.87 -14.90
CA TYR A 39 0.40 -7.46 -14.61
C TYR A 39 0.00 -7.17 -13.17
N HIS A 40 0.64 -6.17 -12.58
CA HIS A 40 0.24 -5.67 -11.28
C HIS A 40 0.43 -4.16 -11.20
N TRP A 41 -0.41 -3.51 -10.42
CA TRP A 41 -0.34 -2.07 -10.16
C TRP A 41 -0.85 -1.73 -8.77
N VAL A 42 -0.53 -0.52 -8.33
CA VAL A 42 -0.89 0.03 -7.02
C VAL A 42 -1.56 1.37 -7.22
N LEU A 43 -2.72 1.52 -6.62
CA LEU A 43 -3.45 2.78 -6.54
C LEU A 43 -3.41 3.33 -5.12
N VAL A 44 -3.36 4.65 -5.00
CA VAL A 44 -3.67 5.38 -3.77
C VAL A 44 -4.74 6.43 -4.08
N GLY A 45 -5.93 6.26 -3.51
CA GLY A 45 -7.12 6.94 -4.02
C GLY A 45 -7.36 6.58 -5.49
N ASP A 46 -7.43 7.59 -6.37
CA ASP A 46 -7.59 7.43 -7.82
C ASP A 46 -6.26 7.49 -8.61
N GLU A 47 -5.11 7.58 -7.93
CA GLU A 47 -3.80 7.76 -8.57
C GLU A 47 -3.02 6.44 -8.65
N ASP A 48 -2.49 6.12 -9.84
CA ASP A 48 -1.56 5.01 -10.05
C ASP A 48 -0.15 5.40 -9.61
N VAL A 49 0.33 4.74 -8.55
CA VAL A 49 1.64 4.99 -7.94
C VAL A 49 2.62 3.84 -8.19
N SER A 50 2.30 2.93 -9.10
CA SER A 50 3.11 1.73 -9.39
C SER A 50 4.55 2.06 -9.76
N SER A 51 4.76 3.16 -10.49
CA SER A 51 6.10 3.62 -10.88
C SER A 51 6.90 4.24 -9.73
N ALA A 52 6.24 4.61 -8.62
CA ALA A 52 6.91 5.11 -7.43
C ALA A 52 7.36 3.98 -6.49
N CYS A 53 6.86 2.76 -6.68
CA CYS A 53 7.28 1.59 -5.92
C CYS A 53 8.72 1.16 -6.32
N PRO A 54 9.53 0.67 -5.37
CA PRO A 54 10.90 0.25 -5.66
C PRO A 54 10.92 -1.00 -6.54
N GLU A 55 11.86 -1.09 -7.49
CA GLU A 55 11.97 -2.25 -8.39
C GLU A 55 12.15 -3.58 -7.62
N GLY A 56 11.51 -4.64 -8.10
CA GLY A 56 11.63 -5.99 -7.55
C GLY A 56 10.79 -6.28 -6.31
N TRP A 57 9.90 -5.35 -5.92
CA TRP A 57 8.90 -5.62 -4.89
C TRP A 57 7.82 -6.60 -5.37
N GLU A 58 7.30 -7.38 -4.44
CA GLU A 58 6.25 -8.36 -4.70
C GLU A 58 5.05 -8.15 -3.77
N TRP A 59 3.92 -8.80 -4.05
CA TRP A 59 2.76 -8.79 -3.16
C TRP A 59 3.11 -9.22 -1.73
N SER A 60 4.03 -10.18 -1.57
CA SER A 60 4.54 -10.66 -0.28
C SER A 60 5.19 -9.54 0.56
N ASP A 61 5.68 -8.47 -0.07
CA ASP A 61 6.18 -7.30 0.65
C ASP A 61 5.06 -6.47 1.26
N LEU A 62 3.91 -6.32 0.59
CA LEU A 62 2.73 -5.67 1.18
C LEU A 62 2.19 -6.46 2.38
N GLU A 63 2.24 -7.78 2.30
CA GLU A 63 1.91 -8.67 3.41
C GLU A 63 2.86 -8.49 4.58
N ALA A 64 4.17 -8.43 4.32
CA ALA A 64 5.16 -8.16 5.36
C ALA A 64 4.97 -6.78 6.00
N LEU A 65 4.49 -5.78 5.24
CA LEU A 65 4.12 -4.47 5.78
C LEU A 65 2.85 -4.53 6.64
N ALA A 66 1.89 -5.37 6.28
CA ALA A 66 0.69 -5.60 7.09
C ALA A 66 1.03 -6.30 8.41
N ASP A 67 1.87 -7.33 8.37
CA ASP A 67 2.37 -8.04 9.55
C ASP A 67 3.18 -7.12 10.48
N ALA A 68 3.90 -6.15 9.90
CA ALA A 68 4.64 -5.13 10.65
C ALA A 68 3.77 -3.98 11.18
N GLY A 69 2.46 -3.98 10.91
CA GLY A 69 1.53 -2.92 11.32
C GLY A 69 1.71 -1.59 10.57
N VAL A 70 2.44 -1.59 9.46
CA VAL A 70 2.59 -0.42 8.58
C VAL A 70 1.35 -0.25 7.70
N LEU A 71 0.80 -1.38 7.25
CA LEU A 71 -0.47 -1.45 6.54
C LEU A 71 -1.49 -2.18 7.42
N ALA A 72 -2.76 -1.80 7.31
CA ALA A 72 -3.86 -2.56 7.86
C ALA A 72 -4.63 -3.18 6.71
N ARG A 73 -4.66 -4.51 6.61
CA ARG A 73 -5.44 -5.20 5.58
C ARG A 73 -6.93 -4.92 5.78
N VAL A 74 -7.60 -4.53 4.71
CA VAL A 74 -9.04 -4.23 4.72
C VAL A 74 -9.83 -5.27 3.96
N SER A 75 -9.38 -5.66 2.77
CA SER A 75 -10.00 -6.73 2.01
C SER A 75 -9.00 -7.44 1.12
N LEU A 76 -9.34 -8.68 0.77
CA LEU A 76 -8.71 -9.45 -0.29
C LEU A 76 -9.84 -10.06 -1.11
N TRP A 77 -9.86 -9.75 -2.39
CA TRP A 77 -10.69 -10.40 -3.39
C TRP A 77 -9.79 -11.18 -4.34
N VAL A 78 -10.20 -12.39 -4.67
CA VAL A 78 -9.53 -13.26 -5.63
C VAL A 78 -10.60 -13.76 -6.59
N ASN A 79 -10.33 -13.65 -7.90
CA ASN A 79 -11.26 -14.13 -8.91
C ASN A 79 -11.39 -15.66 -8.80
N PRO A 80 -12.61 -16.20 -8.67
CA PRO A 80 -12.82 -17.64 -8.49
C PRO A 80 -12.51 -18.47 -9.76
N GLN A 81 -12.35 -17.82 -10.91
CA GLN A 81 -12.04 -18.44 -12.19
C GLN A 81 -10.57 -18.28 -12.60
N ASP A 82 -9.86 -17.34 -11.97
CA ASP A 82 -8.47 -17.01 -12.25
C ASP A 82 -7.78 -16.48 -10.98
N ASP A 83 -6.96 -17.31 -10.35
CA ASP A 83 -6.25 -16.91 -9.13
C ASP A 83 -5.16 -15.84 -9.36
N SER A 84 -4.86 -15.57 -10.64
CA SER A 84 -3.93 -14.52 -11.05
C SER A 84 -4.59 -13.14 -11.14
N ASP A 85 -5.93 -13.07 -11.09
CA ASP A 85 -6.71 -11.84 -10.98
C ASP A 85 -7.14 -11.64 -9.52
N ARG A 86 -6.53 -10.65 -8.87
CA ARG A 86 -6.70 -10.39 -7.44
C ARG A 86 -6.70 -8.91 -7.13
N GLU A 87 -7.40 -8.54 -6.07
CA GLU A 87 -7.39 -7.19 -5.51
C GLU A 87 -7.17 -7.28 -4.00
N SER A 88 -6.17 -6.56 -3.50
CA SER A 88 -5.89 -6.44 -2.07
C SER A 88 -5.99 -4.97 -1.67
N GLN A 89 -6.74 -4.68 -0.62
CA GLN A 89 -6.90 -3.32 -0.12
C GLN A 89 -6.31 -3.19 1.27
N TYR A 90 -5.58 -2.09 1.48
CA TYR A 90 -4.91 -1.80 2.73
C TYR A 90 -5.10 -0.33 3.12
N ASP A 91 -5.19 -0.05 4.41
CA ASP A 91 -5.01 1.30 4.93
C ASP A 91 -3.56 1.50 5.36
N VAL A 92 -2.98 2.64 4.97
CA VAL A 92 -1.71 3.08 5.54
C VAL A 92 -1.95 3.47 6.99
N ALA A 93 -1.26 2.80 7.91
CA ALA A 93 -1.26 3.19 9.30
C ALA A 93 -0.74 4.63 9.39
N ALA A 94 -1.43 5.48 10.16
CA ALA A 94 -0.88 6.77 10.51
C ALA A 94 0.52 6.51 11.09
N SER A 95 1.55 7.11 10.49
CA SER A 95 2.85 7.17 11.17
C SER A 95 2.55 7.66 12.59
N PRO A 96 3.14 7.09 13.65
CA PRO A 96 2.92 7.59 15.00
C PRO A 96 3.32 9.06 14.98
N ALA A 97 2.31 9.92 14.82
CA ALA A 97 2.49 11.35 14.87
C ALA A 97 3.03 11.59 16.27
N GLU A 98 4.14 12.32 16.35
CA GLU A 98 4.59 12.91 17.60
C GLU A 98 3.36 13.41 18.36
N PRO A 99 3.26 13.13 19.68
CA PRO A 99 2.09 13.50 20.45
C PRO A 99 1.83 14.99 20.23
N SER A 100 0.69 15.27 19.59
CA SER A 100 0.14 16.60 19.42
C SER A 100 0.24 17.31 20.76
N ALA A 101 1.10 18.33 20.82
CA ALA A 101 1.37 19.09 22.02
C ALA A 101 0.03 19.53 22.61
N ALA A 102 -0.31 18.96 23.78
CA ALA A 102 -1.48 19.34 24.53
C ALA A 102 -1.46 20.86 24.74
N PRO A 103 -2.59 21.57 24.61
CA PRO A 103 -2.64 22.98 24.93
C PRO A 103 -2.29 23.15 26.42
N ASP A 104 -1.24 23.93 26.66
CA ASP A 104 -0.76 24.33 27.97
C ASP A 104 -1.91 25.01 28.75
N PRO A 105 -2.37 24.46 29.89
CA PRO A 105 -3.48 25.04 30.64
C PRO A 105 -3.10 26.31 31.43
N ALA A 106 -1.90 26.89 31.26
CA ALA A 106 -1.44 28.04 32.05
C ALA A 106 -1.63 29.41 31.37
N ARG A 107 -2.75 29.66 30.70
CA ARG A 107 -3.19 31.04 30.38
C ARG A 107 -4.71 31.17 30.48
N LEU A 108 -5.19 31.50 31.68
CA LEU A 108 -6.25 32.48 31.96
C LEU A 108 -6.25 32.82 33.45
#